data_AF-A0A562MW44-F1
#
_entry.id   AF-A0A562MW44-F1
#
_cell.length_a   1.000
_cell.length_b   1.000
_cell.length_c   1.000
_cell.angle_alpha   90.00
_cell.angle_beta   90.00
_cell.angle_gamma   90.00
#
_symmetry.space_group_name_H-M   'P 1'
#
loop_
_entity.id
_entity.type
_entity.pdbx_description
1 polymer ?
#
loop_
_entity_poly.entity_id
_entity_poly.type
_entity_poly.pdbx_seq_one_letter_code
_entity_poly.pdbx_strand_id
1 'polypeptide(L)'
;TDRQSFLKILQRPDIPLHTNGSENDIRSVVTRRKISGGTHSNQGRAARDTMLSMMKTCNKLGVSFWDYLGDRLGIPGSKILPLPVLLAAR
;
A
#
# COMPACT_ATOMS: atom_id res chain seq x y z
N THR A 1 21.55 -4.84 21.53
CA THR A 1 21.34 -4.16 20.24
C THR A 1 22.47 -4.54 19.32
N ASP A 2 22.16 -5.15 18.18
CA ASP A 2 23.16 -5.65 17.23
C ASP A 2 23.68 -4.51 16.34
N ARG A 3 24.82 -3.93 16.73
CA ARG A 3 25.45 -2.80 16.01
C ARG A 3 25.77 -3.14 14.56
N GLN A 4 26.09 -4.40 14.25
CA GLN A 4 26.49 -4.80 12.90
C GLN A 4 25.32 -4.79 11.93
N SER A 5 24.10 -5.15 12.35
CA SER A 5 22.92 -5.10 11.48
C SER A 5 22.52 -3.67 11.09
N PHE A 6 22.67 -2.68 11.97
CA PHE A 6 22.41 -1.28 11.65
C PHE A 6 23.37 -0.72 10.60
N LEU A 7 24.64 -1.12 10.63
CA LEU A 7 25.65 -0.64 9.67
C LEU A 7 25.44 -1.15 8.24
N LYS A 8 24.63 -2.20 8.04
CA LYS A 8 24.28 -2.70 6.70
C LYS A 8 23.60 -1.64 5.83
N ILE A 9 22.91 -0.67 6.43
CA ILE A 9 22.26 0.42 5.69
C ILE A 9 23.28 1.30 4.94
N LEU A 10 24.51 1.41 5.44
CA LEU A 10 25.59 2.17 4.79
C LEU A 10 26.07 1.49 3.50
N GLN A 11 25.80 0.19 3.32
CA GLN A 11 26.11 -0.54 2.09
C GLN A 11 25.04 -0.34 1.00
N ARG A 12 23.93 0.34 1.32
CA ARG A 12 22.78 0.57 0.43
C ARG A 12 22.42 2.06 0.40
N PRO A 13 23.23 2.90 -0.25
CA PRO A 13 23.00 4.34 -0.33
C PRO A 13 21.72 4.71 -1.10
N ASP A 14 21.16 3.78 -1.87
CA ASP A 14 19.87 3.88 -2.54
C ASP A 14 18.68 3.93 -1.57
N ILE A 15 18.86 3.45 -0.34
CA ILE A 15 17.79 3.34 0.66
C ILE A 15 17.88 4.52 1.63
N PRO A 16 16.78 5.24 1.90
CA PRO A 16 16.77 6.30 2.89
C PRO A 16 17.17 5.80 4.29
N LEU A 17 17.95 6.60 5.03
CA LEU A 17 18.36 6.31 6.42
C LEU A 17 17.23 6.38 7.46
N HIS A 18 16.00 6.66 7.01
CA HIS A 18 14.82 6.80 7.86
C HIS A 18 13.68 5.88 7.39
N THR A 19 12.77 5.54 8.30
CA THR A 19 11.63 4.65 8.05
C THR A 19 10.34 5.36 7.63
N ASN A 20 10.38 6.66 7.32
CA ASN A 20 9.20 7.48 7.03
C ASN A 20 8.25 6.87 5.99
N GLY A 21 8.79 6.31 4.90
CA GLY A 21 7.99 5.66 3.86
C GLY A 21 7.21 4.44 4.40
N SER A 22 7.91 3.55 5.09
CA SER A 22 7.33 2.36 5.72
C SER A 22 6.29 2.73 6.80
N GLU A 23 6.57 3.73 7.63
CA GLU A 23 5.63 4.23 8.63
C GLU A 23 4.38 4.83 8.00
N ASN A 24 4.53 5.59 6.91
CA ASN A 24 3.41 6.18 6.18
C ASN A 24 2.53 5.11 5.51
N ASP A 25 3.14 4.01 5.04
CA ASP A 25 2.42 2.89 4.46
C ASP A 25 1.47 2.24 5.48
N ILE A 26 1.93 2.02 6.73
CA ILE A 26 1.11 1.41 7.78
C ILE A 26 0.20 2.38 8.54
N ARG A 27 0.47 3.70 8.47
CA ARG A 27 -0.23 4.75 9.25
C ARG A 27 -1.74 4.65 9.18
N SER A 28 -2.29 4.47 7.97
CA SER A 28 -3.73 4.32 7.75
C SER A 28 -4.35 3.13 8.48
N VAL A 29 -3.61 2.01 8.60
CA VAL A 29 -4.04 0.81 9.33
C VAL A 29 -4.05 1.08 10.83
N VAL A 30 -2.96 1.61 11.37
CA VAL A 30 -2.82 1.82 12.82
C VAL A 30 -3.79 2.89 13.32
N THR A 31 -4.01 3.96 12.57
CA THR A 31 -4.99 5.00 12.92
C THR A 31 -6.40 4.43 12.95
N ARG A 32 -6.80 3.68 11.91
CA ARG A 32 -8.14 3.10 11.88
C ARG A 32 -8.33 2.02 12.94
N ARG A 33 -7.29 1.21 13.24
CA ARG A 33 -7.32 0.26 14.35
C ARG A 33 -7.53 0.98 15.69
N LYS A 34 -6.82 2.09 15.92
CA LYS A 34 -6.97 2.92 17.13
C LYS A 34 -8.41 3.42 17.31
N ILE A 35 -9.07 3.82 16.21
CA ILE A 35 -10.44 4.36 16.24
C ILE A 35 -11.50 3.25 16.36
N SER A 36 -11.33 2.13 15.65
CA SER A 36 -12.37 1.10 15.50
C SER A 36 -12.19 -0.13 16.39
N GLY A 37 -11.11 -0.22 17.18
CA GLY A 37 -10.79 -1.41 17.97
C GLY A 37 -10.25 -2.59 17.15
N GLY A 38 -10.13 -2.44 15.82
CA GLY A 38 -9.61 -3.47 14.92
C GLY A 38 -10.69 -4.12 14.06
N THR A 39 -10.45 -5.36 13.64
CA THR A 39 -11.35 -6.11 12.76
C THR A 39 -11.99 -7.27 13.52
N HIS A 40 -13.32 -7.40 13.45
CA HIS A 40 -14.07 -8.41 14.19
C HIS A 40 -14.09 -9.80 13.54
N SER A 41 -13.75 -9.90 12.24
CA SER A 41 -13.73 -11.17 11.51
C SER A 41 -12.55 -11.28 10.56
N ASN A 42 -12.15 -12.51 10.23
CA ASN A 42 -11.10 -12.77 9.26
C ASN A 42 -11.48 -12.30 7.86
N GLN A 43 -12.75 -12.46 7.46
CA GLN A 43 -13.25 -11.95 6.18
C GLN A 43 -13.19 -10.42 6.12
N GLY A 44 -13.59 -9.73 7.21
CA GLY A 44 -13.50 -8.27 7.28
C GLY A 44 -12.07 -7.76 7.25
N ARG A 45 -11.13 -8.49 7.87
CA ARG A 45 -9.69 -8.21 7.78
C ARG A 45 -9.19 -8.37 6.35
N ALA A 46 -9.49 -9.50 5.69
CA ALA A 46 -9.08 -9.77 4.32
C ALA A 46 -9.61 -8.71 3.33
N ALA A 47 -10.90 -8.34 3.44
CA ALA A 47 -11.50 -7.31 2.60
C ALA A 47 -10.83 -5.95 2.79
N ARG A 48 -10.59 -5.55 4.05
CA ARG A 48 -9.87 -4.32 4.39
C ARG A 48 -8.46 -4.31 3.79
N ASP A 49 -7.68 -5.36 4.02
CA ASP A 49 -6.28 -5.43 3.62
C ASP A 49 -6.14 -5.45 2.09
N THR A 50 -7.06 -6.14 1.41
CA THR A 50 -7.16 -6.15 -0.06
C THR A 50 -7.48 -4.75 -0.62
N MET A 51 -8.51 -4.08 -0.10
CA MET A 51 -8.88 -2.75 -0.61
C MET A 51 -7.80 -1.70 -0.30
N LEU A 52 -7.18 -1.77 0.88
CA LEU A 52 -6.12 -0.84 1.26
C LEU A 52 -4.85 -1.05 0.43
N SER A 53 -4.43 -2.29 0.21
CA SER A 53 -3.25 -2.58 -0.63
C SER A 53 -3.47 -2.11 -2.07
N MET A 54 -4.67 -2.33 -2.62
CA MET A 54 -5.06 -1.83 -3.94
C MET A 54 -5.00 -0.31 -4.01
N MET A 55 -5.59 0.41 -3.05
CA MET A 55 -5.56 1.88 -2.97
C MET A 55 -4.14 2.42 -2.87
N LYS A 56 -3.31 1.86 -1.98
CA LYS A 56 -1.91 2.26 -1.81
C LYS A 56 -1.09 2.05 -3.08
N THR A 57 -1.33 0.96 -3.79
CA THR A 57 -0.67 0.67 -5.08
C THR A 57 -1.08 1.67 -6.15
N CYS A 58 -2.38 1.96 -6.28
CA CYS A 58 -2.89 2.98 -7.19
C CYS A 58 -2.22 4.34 -6.93
N ASN A 59 -2.14 4.76 -5.65
CA ASN A 59 -1.49 6.01 -5.27
C ASN A 59 0.01 6.02 -5.63
N LYS A 60 0.74 4.92 -5.41
CA LYS A 60 2.16 4.80 -5.76
C LYS A 60 2.39 4.88 -7.28
N LEU A 61 1.43 4.39 -8.07
CA LEU A 61 1.46 4.41 -9.53
C LEU A 61 0.92 5.72 -10.14
N GLY A 62 0.31 6.61 -9.36
CA GLY A 62 -0.29 7.85 -9.85
C GLY A 62 -1.65 7.63 -10.54
N VAL A 63 -2.36 6.55 -10.19
CA VAL A 63 -3.66 6.17 -10.77
C VAL A 63 -4.77 6.43 -9.77
N SER A 64 -5.92 6.92 -10.23
CA SER A 64 -7.12 7.05 -9.40
C SER A 64 -7.61 5.68 -8.93
N PHE A 65 -7.68 5.48 -7.61
CA PHE A 65 -8.23 4.25 -7.02
C PHE A 65 -9.68 4.00 -7.45
N TRP A 66 -10.50 5.06 -7.50
CA TRP A 66 -11.92 4.94 -7.82
C TRP A 66 -12.13 4.61 -9.29
N ASP A 67 -11.35 5.19 -10.19
CA ASP A 67 -11.37 4.83 -11.60
C ASP A 67 -10.94 3.38 -11.79
N TYR A 68 -9.89 2.94 -11.08
CA TYR A 68 -9.41 1.56 -11.16
C TYR A 68 -10.46 0.57 -10.66
N LEU A 69 -11.07 0.86 -9.51
CA LEU A 69 -12.13 0.03 -8.96
C LEU A 69 -13.37 0.02 -9.87
N GLY A 70 -13.75 1.19 -10.40
CA GLY A 70 -14.86 1.33 -11.34
C GLY A 70 -14.67 0.51 -12.61
N ASP A 71 -13.47 0.54 -13.20
CA ASP A 71 -13.14 -0.29 -14.37
C ASP A 71 -13.29 -1.78 -14.07
N ARG A 72 -12.82 -2.25 -12.90
CA ARG A 72 -12.95 -3.65 -12.47
C ARG A 72 -14.39 -4.06 -12.19
N LEU A 73 -15.26 -3.11 -11.84
CA LEU A 73 -16.69 -3.34 -11.63
C LEU A 73 -17.53 -3.11 -12.89
N GLY A 74 -16.91 -2.79 -14.03
CA GLY A 74 -17.62 -2.55 -15.29
C GLY A 74 -18.37 -1.22 -15.36
N ILE A 75 -18.05 -0.26 -14.48
CA ILE A 75 -18.62 1.08 -14.52
C ILE A 75 -18.12 1.79 -15.79
N PRO A 76 -19.00 2.41 -16.60
CA PRO A 76 -18.57 3.21 -17.75
C PRO A 76 -17.62 4.34 -17.32
N GLY A 77 -16.52 4.52 -18.05
CA GLY A 77 -15.51 5.53 -17.71
C GLY A 77 -14.10 5.11 -18.09
N SER A 78 -13.12 5.57 -17.30
CA SER A 78 -11.69 5.30 -17.46
C SER A 78 -11.39 3.80 -17.55
N LYS A 79 -10.63 3.38 -18.57
CA LYS A 79 -10.09 2.02 -18.71
C LYS A 79 -8.67 1.98 -18.22
N ILE A 80 -8.40 1.20 -17.17
CA ILE A 80 -7.10 1.18 -16.51
C ILE A 80 -6.50 -0.21 -16.59
N LEU A 81 -5.26 -0.28 -17.06
CA LEU A 81 -4.51 -1.54 -17.12
C LEU A 81 -4.41 -2.20 -15.74
N PRO A 82 -4.33 -3.54 -15.66
CA PRO A 82 -4.12 -4.24 -14.40
C PRO A 82 -2.89 -3.69 -13.64
N LEU A 83 -3.00 -3.53 -12.32
CA LEU A 83 -1.88 -3.03 -11.50
C LEU A 83 -0.56 -3.79 -11.74
N PRO A 84 -0.55 -5.14 -11.90
CA PRO A 84 0.69 -5.85 -12.21
C PRO A 84 1.35 -5.42 -13.52
N VAL A 85 0.55 -5.06 -14.54
CA VAL A 85 1.05 -4.59 -15.83
C VAL A 85 1.66 -3.20 -15.68
N LEU A 86 1.00 -2.32 -14.93
CA LEU A 86 1.51 -0.98 -14.63
C LEU A 86 2.78 -1.01 -13.78
N LEU A 87 2.90 -1.97 -12.87
CA LEU A 87 4.11 -2.19 -12.08
C LEU A 87 5.28 -2.68 -12.94
N ALA A 88 5.04 -3.59 -13.88
CA ALA A 88 6.08 -4.11 -14.77
C ALA A 88 6.61 -3.08 -15.78
N ALA A 89 5.85 -2.00 -16.01
CA ALA A 89 6.25 -0.91 -16.90
C ALA A 89 7.11 0.17 -16.21
N ARG A 90 7.37 0.05 -14.90
CA ARG A 90 8.27 0.92 -14.13
C ARG A 90 9.61 0.24 -13.88
#